data_AF-R6E2K5-F1
#
_entry.id   AF-R6E2K5-F1
#
_cell.length_a   1.000
_cell.length_b   1.000
_cell.length_c   1.000
_cell.angle_alpha   90.00
_cell.angle_beta   90.00
_cell.angle_gamma   90.00
#
_symmetry.space_group_name_H-M   'P 1'
#
loop_
_entity.id
_entity.type
_entity.pdbx_description
1 polymer ?
#
loop_
_entity_poly.entity_id
_entity_poly.type
_entity_poly.pdbx_seq_one_letter_code
_entity_poly.pdbx_strand_id
1 'polypeptide(L)'
;MRKLLKKAACLFLAAAVMTAFLPEGFGLGFGGAETAQAASVKSISSASTLRKALTSAEGGSYKLTADIKGLTKAIVMRSKTKSLDLNGHTIKGNVGIDALITVEGGRLMISDSKGGGLVRNTGSRGAISVLGSTKTTVKISGGTFSSVYSCCDVTGGRLLISGGTFKSEKSCAVAGYSGLYSSEIQISGGSFTGYDALSVQGDLDLTVTGGTYKGSHADLAVYDTFKGKFDVDKSLFANIWDDTPAGHGVYETEFKRVPVTYTEGMTVSDADTLYSVYMHAKENLLPKLKIVTTEHLYEVLNVYSLKWGDSVSTQMNTAIEEDVAKIDVDFKYGTEYQVERLILNPAVKSNASAKAVKYYKKICSITKTATKGCKTKKEKVKGINKYIVRSYSYDYKYRKASYSFLGLLDNKKAVCQGFAGLFRLMCIRAGIETESIGGMATSGPGKTDFEPHMWNRSKIGSKWYYTDVTYNEGTGTNKFLLLSEKSFYGKGYHY
;
A
#
# COMPACT_ATOMS: atom_id res chain seq x y z
N MET A 1 29.92 -39.65 -26.46
CA MET A 1 30.27 -41.07 -26.19
C MET A 1 29.63 -41.48 -24.87
N ARG A 2 28.99 -42.68 -24.78
CA ARG A 2 28.64 -43.47 -23.56
C ARG A 2 27.87 -42.76 -22.41
N LYS A 3 26.59 -43.09 -22.14
CA LYS A 3 26.05 -44.28 -21.38
C LYS A 3 26.33 -44.18 -19.86
N LEU A 4 25.45 -44.52 -18.91
CA LEU A 4 24.16 -45.28 -18.92
C LEU A 4 23.04 -44.47 -18.20
N LEU A 5 21.70 -44.60 -18.38
CA LEU A 5 20.76 -45.63 -18.87
C LEU A 5 20.30 -46.67 -17.80
N LYS A 6 18.96 -46.82 -17.68
CA LYS A 6 18.13 -47.84 -16.97
C LYS A 6 17.67 -47.44 -15.54
N LYS A 7 16.39 -47.61 -15.17
CA LYS A 7 15.27 -48.30 -15.86
C LYS A 7 13.91 -47.67 -15.49
N ALA A 8 13.04 -47.51 -16.50
CA ALA A 8 11.60 -47.26 -16.36
C ALA A 8 10.80 -48.54 -16.70
N ALA A 9 9.49 -48.53 -16.39
CA ALA A 9 8.38 -49.43 -16.81
C ALA A 9 7.46 -49.72 -15.60
N CYS A 10 6.14 -49.95 -15.65
CA CYS A 10 5.03 -49.82 -16.64
C CYS A 10 3.71 -50.03 -15.83
N LEU A 11 2.47 -49.77 -16.26
CA LEU A 11 1.88 -49.30 -17.53
C LEU A 11 0.63 -48.41 -17.21
N PHE A 12 -0.18 -48.07 -18.22
CA PHE A 12 -1.57 -47.61 -18.10
C PHE A 12 -2.55 -48.77 -17.78
N LEU A 13 -3.70 -48.49 -17.14
CA LEU A 13 -5.03 -48.58 -17.79
C LEU A 13 -6.16 -48.01 -16.90
N ALA A 14 -7.36 -47.89 -17.47
CA ALA A 14 -8.46 -47.04 -16.96
C ALA A 14 -9.70 -47.85 -16.49
N ALA A 15 -10.78 -47.10 -16.19
CA ALA A 15 -12.13 -47.52 -15.79
C ALA A 15 -12.29 -48.11 -14.37
N ALA A 16 -13.45 -48.10 -13.71
CA ALA A 16 -14.67 -47.29 -13.67
C ALA A 16 -15.65 -48.08 -12.76
N VAL A 17 -16.42 -47.40 -11.90
CA VAL A 17 -17.72 -47.84 -11.33
C VAL A 17 -17.83 -49.27 -10.73
N MET A 18 -17.94 -49.39 -9.40
CA MET A 18 -19.19 -49.85 -8.77
C MET A 18 -19.24 -49.71 -7.24
N THR A 19 -20.48 -49.68 -6.73
CA THR A 19 -20.93 -49.63 -5.32
C THR A 19 -21.08 -51.02 -4.70
N ALA A 20 -20.85 -51.19 -3.37
CA ALA A 20 -21.77 -51.86 -2.40
C ALA A 20 -21.12 -52.35 -1.08
N PHE A 21 -21.76 -52.00 0.05
CA PHE A 21 -22.00 -52.77 1.30
C PHE A 21 -20.96 -53.72 1.97
N LEU A 22 -20.48 -53.29 3.17
CA LEU A 22 -20.42 -53.96 4.51
C LEU A 22 -19.85 -55.42 4.69
N PRO A 23 -19.47 -55.91 5.91
CA PRO A 23 -19.63 -55.38 7.27
C PRO A 23 -18.33 -55.37 8.15
N GLU A 24 -18.46 -55.57 9.48
CA GLU A 24 -17.56 -55.18 10.56
C GLU A 24 -16.34 -56.10 10.86
N GLY A 25 -15.27 -55.49 11.40
CA GLY A 25 -14.60 -56.00 12.61
C GLY A 25 -13.35 -56.88 12.48
N PHE A 26 -12.15 -56.28 12.52
CA PHE A 26 -11.05 -56.68 13.42
C PHE A 26 -9.97 -55.58 13.47
N GLY A 27 -9.49 -55.21 14.67
CA GLY A 27 -8.55 -54.10 14.84
C GLY A 27 -7.14 -54.55 15.22
N LEU A 28 -6.13 -53.94 14.59
CA LEU A 28 -4.78 -53.80 15.14
C LEU A 28 -4.33 -52.35 14.92
N GLY A 29 -4.14 -51.62 16.01
CA GLY A 29 -3.90 -50.18 15.97
C GLY A 29 -2.43 -49.81 15.85
N PHE A 30 -2.14 -48.82 15.01
CA PHE A 30 -1.05 -47.87 15.24
C PHE A 30 -1.68 -46.50 15.54
N GLY A 31 -1.38 -45.95 16.71
CA GLY A 31 -2.06 -44.78 17.26
C GLY A 31 -1.73 -43.47 16.53
N GLY A 32 -2.69 -42.56 16.50
CA GLY A 32 -2.54 -41.25 15.82
C GLY A 32 -3.84 -40.60 15.35
N ALA A 33 -5.00 -41.21 15.56
CA ALA A 33 -6.29 -40.58 15.29
C ALA A 33 -6.69 -39.62 16.43
N GLU A 34 -6.77 -38.31 16.14
CA GLU A 34 -7.57 -37.41 16.96
C GLU A 34 -9.03 -37.92 16.94
N THR A 35 -9.52 -38.34 18.10
CA THR A 35 -10.93 -38.70 18.27
C THR A 35 -11.77 -37.44 18.15
N ALA A 36 -12.31 -37.21 16.95
CA ALA A 36 -13.27 -36.15 16.68
C ALA A 36 -14.58 -36.42 17.45
N GLN A 37 -14.60 -36.04 18.73
CA GLN A 37 -15.83 -35.92 19.50
C GLN A 37 -16.75 -34.96 18.73
N ALA A 38 -17.89 -35.47 18.27
CA ALA A 38 -18.86 -34.68 17.50
C ALA A 38 -19.32 -33.50 18.37
N ALA A 39 -18.74 -32.32 18.12
CA ALA A 39 -19.02 -31.13 18.91
C ALA A 39 -20.50 -30.79 18.79
N SER A 40 -21.22 -30.87 19.91
CA SER A 40 -22.66 -30.59 19.94
C SER A 40 -22.92 -29.18 19.42
N VAL A 41 -23.84 -29.08 18.46
CA VAL A 41 -24.17 -27.79 17.82
C VAL A 41 -24.89 -26.92 18.84
N LYS A 42 -24.23 -25.85 19.29
CA LYS A 42 -24.71 -24.96 20.35
C LYS A 42 -25.75 -23.98 19.78
N SER A 43 -26.98 -24.00 20.26
CA SER A 43 -28.06 -23.09 19.82
C SER A 43 -27.81 -21.64 20.24
N ILE A 44 -28.12 -20.69 19.35
CA ILE A 44 -27.96 -19.25 19.55
C ILE A 44 -29.29 -18.55 19.31
N SER A 45 -29.79 -17.85 20.33
CA SER A 45 -31.09 -17.16 20.30
C SER A 45 -31.03 -15.68 20.72
N SER A 46 -29.84 -15.15 21.06
CA SER A 46 -29.68 -13.76 21.49
C SER A 46 -28.32 -13.15 21.09
N ALA A 47 -28.26 -11.83 21.05
CA ALA A 47 -27.03 -11.07 20.77
C ALA A 47 -25.90 -11.36 21.78
N SER A 48 -26.26 -11.60 23.04
CA SER A 48 -25.32 -11.99 24.11
C SER A 48 -24.72 -13.38 23.85
N THR A 49 -25.55 -14.36 23.51
CA THR A 49 -25.09 -15.72 23.17
C THR A 49 -24.23 -15.73 21.91
N LEU A 50 -24.62 -14.99 20.85
CA LEU A 50 -23.83 -14.88 19.62
C LEU A 50 -22.45 -14.27 19.88
N ARG A 51 -22.39 -13.18 20.66
CA ARG A 51 -21.12 -12.56 21.04
C ARG A 51 -20.23 -13.56 21.79
N LYS A 52 -20.75 -14.19 22.86
CA LYS A 52 -20.00 -15.19 23.63
C LYS A 52 -19.50 -16.34 22.75
N ALA A 53 -20.33 -16.83 21.83
CA ALA A 53 -19.98 -17.90 20.89
C ALA A 53 -18.79 -17.54 20.00
N LEU A 54 -18.81 -16.36 19.36
CA LEU A 54 -17.78 -15.96 18.41
C LEU A 54 -16.51 -15.39 19.07
N THR A 55 -16.60 -14.83 20.28
CA THR A 55 -15.43 -14.27 20.99
C THR A 55 -14.78 -15.20 22.03
N SER A 56 -15.33 -16.40 22.30
CA SER A 56 -14.71 -17.33 23.26
C SER A 56 -13.44 -17.99 22.72
N ALA A 57 -12.53 -18.39 23.62
CA ALA A 57 -11.29 -19.09 23.31
C ALA A 57 -11.46 -20.60 22.96
N GLU A 58 -12.70 -21.09 22.89
CA GLU A 58 -13.04 -22.45 22.47
C GLU A 58 -13.25 -22.54 20.94
N GLY A 59 -13.12 -23.73 20.35
CA GLY A 59 -13.75 -24.01 19.05
C GLY A 59 -15.25 -24.31 19.21
N GLY A 60 -16.00 -24.37 18.11
CA GLY A 60 -17.36 -24.89 18.18
C GLY A 60 -18.22 -24.70 16.93
N SER A 61 -19.30 -25.48 16.88
CA SER A 61 -20.38 -25.35 15.90
C SER A 61 -21.60 -24.72 16.57
N TYR A 62 -22.22 -23.76 15.89
CA TYR A 62 -23.31 -22.94 16.40
C TYR A 62 -24.42 -22.85 15.35
N LYS A 63 -25.68 -22.79 15.79
CA LYS A 63 -26.85 -22.65 14.92
C LYS A 63 -27.79 -21.59 15.48
N LEU A 64 -28.23 -20.65 14.65
CA LEU A 64 -29.27 -19.69 15.05
C LEU A 64 -30.62 -20.41 15.22
N THR A 65 -31.35 -20.06 16.27
CA THR A 65 -32.72 -20.53 16.54
C THR A 65 -33.72 -19.39 16.69
N ALA A 66 -33.27 -18.14 16.56
CA ALA A 66 -34.08 -16.94 16.53
C ALA A 66 -33.32 -15.80 15.82
N ASP A 67 -34.06 -14.76 15.41
CA ASP A 67 -33.46 -13.52 14.92
C ASP A 67 -32.65 -12.81 16.02
N ILE A 68 -31.43 -12.41 15.68
CA ILE A 68 -30.52 -11.65 16.52
C ILE A 68 -30.59 -10.17 16.14
N LYS A 69 -31.14 -9.34 17.02
CA LYS A 69 -31.32 -7.89 16.82
C LYS A 69 -30.59 -7.11 17.92
N GLY A 70 -30.38 -5.80 17.72
CA GLY A 70 -29.85 -4.90 18.75
C GLY A 70 -28.32 -4.96 18.94
N LEU A 71 -27.56 -5.46 17.96
CA LEU A 71 -26.09 -5.41 18.02
C LEU A 71 -25.57 -3.98 17.76
N THR A 72 -25.01 -3.34 18.79
CA THR A 72 -24.48 -1.96 18.74
C THR A 72 -22.96 -1.86 18.85
N LYS A 73 -22.25 -3.00 18.96
CA LYS A 73 -20.79 -3.10 19.05
C LYS A 73 -20.29 -4.25 18.18
N ALA A 74 -19.12 -4.14 17.59
CA ALA A 74 -18.55 -5.17 16.72
C ALA A 74 -18.37 -6.49 17.48
N ILE A 75 -18.60 -7.62 16.81
CA ILE A 75 -18.24 -8.94 17.35
C ILE A 75 -16.86 -9.30 16.80
N VAL A 76 -15.84 -9.24 17.65
CA VAL A 76 -14.44 -9.40 17.23
C VAL A 76 -13.92 -10.79 17.59
N MET A 77 -13.83 -11.66 16.59
CA MET A 77 -13.28 -13.01 16.69
C MET A 77 -11.75 -12.98 16.52
N ARG A 78 -11.02 -13.63 17.44
CA ARG A 78 -9.54 -13.56 17.50
C ARG A 78 -8.83 -14.91 17.45
N SER A 79 -9.54 -16.04 17.57
CA SER A 79 -8.91 -17.37 17.62
C SER A 79 -9.88 -18.52 17.34
N LYS A 80 -9.31 -19.73 17.17
CA LYS A 80 -10.00 -21.03 16.98
C LYS A 80 -10.89 -21.12 15.72
N THR A 81 -11.47 -22.29 15.49
CA THR A 81 -12.44 -22.53 14.42
C THR A 81 -13.86 -22.41 14.97
N LYS A 82 -14.71 -21.65 14.30
CA LYS A 82 -16.12 -21.40 14.63
C LYS A 82 -16.96 -21.68 13.39
N SER A 83 -17.97 -22.54 13.51
CA SER A 83 -18.97 -22.75 12.44
C SER A 83 -20.30 -22.14 12.88
N LEU A 84 -20.89 -21.27 12.06
CA LEU A 84 -22.14 -20.58 12.33
C LEU A 84 -23.14 -20.86 11.20
N ASP A 85 -24.16 -21.64 11.52
CA ASP A 85 -25.30 -21.85 10.64
C ASP A 85 -26.40 -20.81 10.93
N LEU A 86 -26.70 -19.97 9.93
CA LEU A 86 -27.76 -18.97 9.99
C LEU A 86 -29.15 -19.60 10.06
N ASN A 87 -29.36 -20.81 9.52
CA ASN A 87 -30.58 -21.60 9.68
C ASN A 87 -31.87 -20.79 9.37
N GLY A 88 -31.82 -19.91 8.36
CA GLY A 88 -32.93 -19.03 7.95
C GLY A 88 -33.17 -17.78 8.81
N HIS A 89 -32.31 -17.48 9.79
CA HIS A 89 -32.49 -16.35 10.72
C HIS A 89 -31.64 -15.12 10.41
N THR A 90 -32.09 -13.95 10.87
CA THR A 90 -31.41 -12.67 10.68
C THR A 90 -30.48 -12.33 11.85
N ILE A 91 -29.25 -11.89 11.57
CA ILE A 91 -28.37 -11.12 12.47
C ILE A 91 -28.34 -9.67 11.98
N LYS A 92 -28.91 -8.73 12.77
CA LYS A 92 -28.98 -7.30 12.44
C LYS A 92 -28.40 -6.41 13.54
N GLY A 93 -27.55 -5.47 13.13
CA GLY A 93 -26.94 -4.47 14.03
C GLY A 93 -26.71 -3.11 13.39
N ASN A 94 -26.33 -2.14 14.20
CA ASN A 94 -25.84 -0.84 13.80
C ASN A 94 -24.55 -0.56 14.58
N VAL A 95 -23.40 -0.70 13.92
CA VAL A 95 -22.09 -0.73 14.59
C VAL A 95 -21.23 0.50 14.24
N GLY A 96 -21.86 1.63 13.92
CA GLY A 96 -21.13 2.87 13.64
C GLY A 96 -20.10 2.67 12.52
N ILE A 97 -18.82 2.87 12.85
CA ILE A 97 -17.69 2.79 11.88
C ILE A 97 -17.06 1.39 11.73
N ASP A 98 -17.53 0.38 12.46
CA ASP A 98 -16.98 -0.98 12.43
C ASP A 98 -17.88 -1.97 11.66
N ALA A 99 -17.30 -3.09 11.24
CA ALA A 99 -18.08 -4.21 10.72
C ALA A 99 -18.90 -4.89 11.83
N LEU A 100 -20.00 -5.56 11.45
CA LEU A 100 -20.85 -6.28 12.41
C LEU A 100 -20.12 -7.46 13.06
N ILE A 101 -19.38 -8.23 12.24
CA ILE A 101 -18.46 -9.27 12.68
C ILE A 101 -17.08 -8.98 12.07
N THR A 102 -16.07 -8.89 12.92
CA THR A 102 -14.66 -8.71 12.53
C THR A 102 -13.91 -9.98 12.90
N VAL A 103 -13.18 -10.57 11.95
CA VAL A 103 -12.37 -11.77 12.17
C VAL A 103 -10.90 -11.39 12.03
N GLU A 104 -10.22 -11.30 13.18
CA GLU A 104 -8.81 -10.88 13.30
C GLU A 104 -7.85 -12.07 13.53
N GLY A 105 -8.41 -13.28 13.68
CA GLY A 105 -7.68 -14.51 13.91
C GLY A 105 -8.60 -15.73 14.03
N GLY A 106 -8.08 -16.90 13.69
CA GLY A 106 -8.87 -18.15 13.65
C GLY A 106 -9.62 -18.34 12.33
N ARG A 107 -10.64 -19.21 12.35
CA ARG A 107 -11.41 -19.58 11.16
C ARG A 107 -12.91 -19.51 11.40
N LEU A 108 -13.60 -18.59 10.75
CA LEU A 108 -15.07 -18.51 10.78
C LEU A 108 -15.64 -19.21 9.53
N MET A 109 -16.57 -20.14 9.71
CA MET A 109 -17.32 -20.77 8.63
C MET A 109 -18.79 -20.37 8.78
N ILE A 110 -19.39 -19.78 7.75
CA ILE A 110 -20.79 -19.34 7.76
C ILE A 110 -21.56 -20.11 6.67
N SER A 111 -22.68 -20.71 7.08
CA SER A 111 -23.62 -21.39 6.19
C SER A 111 -25.05 -20.93 6.47
N ASP A 112 -25.99 -21.28 5.59
CA ASP A 112 -27.42 -21.10 5.83
C ASP A 112 -28.18 -22.35 5.38
N SER A 113 -28.45 -23.26 6.32
CA SER A 113 -29.01 -24.59 6.01
C SER A 113 -30.49 -24.58 5.63
N LYS A 114 -31.22 -23.48 5.87
CA LYS A 114 -32.65 -23.35 5.51
C LYS A 114 -32.94 -22.32 4.43
N GLY A 115 -31.98 -21.44 4.12
CA GLY A 115 -32.20 -20.31 3.22
C GLY A 115 -32.95 -19.16 3.90
N GLY A 116 -32.74 -17.94 3.39
CA GLY A 116 -33.35 -16.71 3.92
C GLY A 116 -32.62 -16.07 5.10
N GLY A 117 -31.55 -16.69 5.60
CA GLY A 117 -30.69 -16.11 6.62
C GLY A 117 -30.01 -14.83 6.15
N LEU A 118 -29.88 -13.84 7.04
CA LEU A 118 -29.42 -12.49 6.70
C LEU A 118 -28.41 -11.98 7.74
N VAL A 119 -27.23 -11.52 7.32
CA VAL A 119 -26.30 -10.76 8.15
C VAL A 119 -26.28 -9.31 7.66
N ARG A 120 -26.84 -8.38 8.44
CA ARG A 120 -26.97 -6.96 8.04
C ARG A 120 -26.43 -5.97 9.06
N ASN A 121 -25.42 -5.20 8.65
CA ASN A 121 -24.99 -4.00 9.35
C ASN A 121 -25.69 -2.78 8.76
N THR A 122 -26.32 -1.95 9.59
CA THR A 122 -26.87 -0.65 9.19
C THR A 122 -25.98 0.52 9.58
N GLY A 123 -24.78 0.25 10.10
CA GLY A 123 -23.71 1.23 10.27
C GLY A 123 -23.00 1.57 8.95
N SER A 124 -21.90 2.32 9.05
CA SER A 124 -21.11 2.80 7.91
C SER A 124 -20.01 1.84 7.43
N ARG A 125 -20.03 0.56 7.85
CA ARG A 125 -19.10 -0.50 7.39
C ARG A 125 -19.83 -1.83 7.20
N GLY A 126 -19.09 -2.83 6.71
CA GLY A 126 -19.65 -4.10 6.24
C GLY A 126 -20.33 -5.01 7.25
N ALA A 127 -20.89 -6.09 6.71
CA ALA A 127 -21.40 -7.20 7.49
C ALA A 127 -20.25 -8.02 8.09
N ILE A 128 -19.20 -8.28 7.29
CA ILE A 128 -18.00 -9.02 7.67
C ILE A 128 -16.75 -8.17 7.37
N SER A 129 -15.75 -8.20 8.25
CA SER A 129 -14.39 -7.76 7.93
C SER A 129 -13.38 -8.86 8.29
N VAL A 130 -12.42 -9.10 7.40
CA VAL A 130 -11.34 -10.09 7.56
C VAL A 130 -10.01 -9.34 7.67
N LEU A 131 -9.26 -9.59 8.74
CA LEU A 131 -7.96 -8.98 8.97
C LEU A 131 -7.02 -9.89 9.77
N GLY A 132 -5.76 -9.48 9.90
CA GLY A 132 -4.70 -10.30 10.50
C GLY A 132 -4.00 -11.18 9.46
N SER A 133 -3.23 -12.17 9.92
CA SER A 133 -2.37 -13.00 9.05
C SER A 133 -3.15 -13.94 8.11
N THR A 134 -2.47 -14.55 7.14
CA THR A 134 -2.99 -15.63 6.27
C THR A 134 -3.56 -16.85 7.01
N LYS A 135 -3.31 -16.99 8.32
CA LYS A 135 -3.95 -18.01 9.17
C LYS A 135 -5.40 -17.65 9.55
N THR A 136 -5.78 -16.38 9.44
CA THR A 136 -7.16 -15.93 9.52
C THR A 136 -7.92 -16.39 8.30
N THR A 137 -9.10 -16.99 8.46
CA THR A 137 -9.94 -17.42 7.34
C THR A 137 -11.42 -17.17 7.62
N VAL A 138 -12.15 -16.62 6.66
CA VAL A 138 -13.60 -16.65 6.62
C VAL A 138 -14.04 -17.49 5.43
N LYS A 139 -14.88 -18.50 5.67
CA LYS A 139 -15.56 -19.29 4.63
C LYS A 139 -17.04 -18.97 4.64
N ILE A 140 -17.63 -18.70 3.47
CA ILE A 140 -19.06 -18.46 3.31
C ILE A 140 -19.62 -19.37 2.22
N SER A 141 -20.62 -20.17 2.56
CA SER A 141 -21.30 -21.07 1.61
C SER A 141 -22.77 -20.75 1.36
N GLY A 142 -23.37 -19.83 2.12
CA GLY A 142 -24.78 -19.47 1.99
C GLY A 142 -25.20 -18.31 2.88
N GLY A 143 -26.45 -17.89 2.72
CA GLY A 143 -27.05 -16.73 3.39
C GLY A 143 -26.90 -15.42 2.59
N THR A 144 -27.63 -14.40 3.03
CA THR A 144 -27.54 -13.03 2.51
C THR A 144 -26.69 -12.17 3.43
N PHE A 145 -25.77 -11.38 2.86
CA PHE A 145 -24.96 -10.39 3.57
C PHE A 145 -25.28 -9.02 2.97
N SER A 146 -25.47 -8.02 3.82
CA SER A 146 -25.82 -6.68 3.34
C SER A 146 -25.39 -5.55 4.26
N SER A 147 -25.01 -4.41 3.67
CA SER A 147 -24.65 -3.19 4.40
C SER A 147 -24.80 -1.95 3.55
N VAL A 148 -24.76 -0.78 4.20
CA VAL A 148 -24.79 0.51 3.52
C VAL A 148 -23.53 0.72 2.66
N TYR A 149 -22.36 0.37 3.20
CA TYR A 149 -21.06 0.42 2.51
C TYR A 149 -20.58 -1.00 2.15
N SER A 150 -19.29 -1.19 1.90
CA SER A 150 -18.70 -2.45 1.44
C SER A 150 -19.16 -3.64 2.29
N CYS A 151 -19.67 -4.71 1.69
CA CYS A 151 -20.37 -5.76 2.44
C CYS A 151 -19.43 -6.79 3.09
N CYS A 152 -18.34 -7.15 2.42
CA CYS A 152 -17.22 -7.90 2.99
C CYS A 152 -15.90 -7.18 2.65
N ASP A 153 -15.18 -6.74 3.69
CA ASP A 153 -13.88 -6.07 3.56
C ASP A 153 -12.74 -7.03 3.93
N VAL A 154 -11.72 -7.16 3.09
CA VAL A 154 -10.52 -7.97 3.36
C VAL A 154 -9.28 -7.08 3.39
N THR A 155 -8.64 -6.99 4.56
CA THR A 155 -7.40 -6.21 4.79
C THR A 155 -6.33 -7.08 5.49
N GLY A 156 -6.29 -8.36 5.14
CA GLY A 156 -5.39 -9.38 5.67
C GLY A 156 -6.12 -10.70 5.95
N GLY A 157 -5.50 -11.83 5.62
CA GLY A 157 -6.12 -13.15 5.76
C GLY A 157 -6.96 -13.55 4.56
N ARG A 158 -7.71 -14.66 4.69
CA ARG A 158 -8.34 -15.36 3.56
C ARG A 158 -9.87 -15.25 3.61
N LEU A 159 -10.51 -14.79 2.54
CA LEU A 159 -11.96 -14.85 2.34
C LEU A 159 -12.27 -15.85 1.22
N LEU A 160 -13.06 -16.88 1.55
CA LEU A 160 -13.37 -17.99 0.65
C LEU A 160 -14.89 -18.11 0.50
N ILE A 161 -15.43 -17.79 -0.68
CA ILE A 161 -16.86 -17.77 -0.95
C ILE A 161 -17.20 -18.85 -1.98
N SER A 162 -18.20 -19.68 -1.67
CA SER A 162 -18.73 -20.70 -2.57
C SER A 162 -20.24 -20.58 -2.80
N GLY A 163 -20.90 -19.61 -2.17
CA GLY A 163 -22.34 -19.39 -2.27
C GLY A 163 -22.82 -18.25 -1.35
N GLY A 164 -24.09 -17.90 -1.49
CA GLY A 164 -24.72 -16.78 -0.79
C GLY A 164 -24.98 -15.57 -1.68
N THR A 165 -25.43 -14.47 -1.07
CA THR A 165 -25.81 -13.23 -1.78
C THR A 165 -25.28 -12.01 -1.03
N PHE A 166 -24.56 -11.14 -1.70
CA PHE A 166 -23.82 -10.01 -1.11
C PHE A 166 -24.32 -8.70 -1.71
N LYS A 167 -24.83 -7.79 -0.89
CA LYS A 167 -25.51 -6.56 -1.34
C LYS A 167 -25.03 -5.32 -0.59
N SER A 168 -24.26 -4.47 -1.26
CA SER A 168 -23.94 -3.11 -0.81
C SER A 168 -24.89 -2.08 -1.40
N GLU A 169 -25.17 -1.00 -0.66
CA GLU A 169 -26.02 0.10 -1.12
C GLU A 169 -25.22 1.27 -1.74
N LYS A 170 -23.93 1.43 -1.37
CA LYS A 170 -23.11 2.60 -1.76
C LYS A 170 -21.67 2.28 -2.16
N SER A 171 -21.23 1.04 -2.01
CA SER A 171 -19.84 0.63 -2.29
C SER A 171 -19.81 -0.83 -2.73
N CYS A 172 -18.80 -1.61 -2.35
CA CYS A 172 -18.51 -2.89 -2.98
C CYS A 172 -19.30 -4.06 -2.35
N ALA A 173 -19.74 -5.07 -3.12
CA ALA A 173 -20.26 -6.29 -2.48
C ALA A 173 -19.13 -7.04 -1.74
N VAL A 174 -17.95 -7.13 -2.36
CA VAL A 174 -16.70 -7.56 -1.73
C VAL A 174 -15.59 -6.58 -2.11
N ALA A 175 -14.76 -6.17 -1.15
CA ALA A 175 -13.58 -5.34 -1.38
C ALA A 175 -12.32 -5.94 -0.75
N GLY A 176 -11.23 -5.98 -1.51
CA GLY A 176 -9.91 -6.43 -1.07
C GLY A 176 -8.88 -5.30 -1.11
N TYR A 177 -8.12 -5.15 -0.04
CA TYR A 177 -7.12 -4.10 0.14
C TYR A 177 -5.78 -4.66 0.65
N SER A 178 -4.70 -3.92 0.42
CA SER A 178 -3.44 -4.11 1.16
C SER A 178 -3.67 -3.96 2.66
N GLY A 179 -3.22 -4.94 3.44
CA GLY A 179 -3.15 -4.85 4.89
C GLY A 179 -1.72 -4.75 5.43
N LEU A 180 -1.58 -4.86 6.75
CA LEU A 180 -0.29 -5.15 7.42
C LEU A 180 0.19 -6.59 7.13
N TYR A 181 -0.71 -7.43 6.62
CA TYR A 181 -0.50 -8.82 6.27
C TYR A 181 -1.12 -9.07 4.89
N SER A 182 -0.63 -10.09 4.17
CA SER A 182 -1.19 -10.43 2.86
C SER A 182 -2.65 -10.88 2.94
N SER A 183 -3.41 -10.48 1.93
CA SER A 183 -4.82 -10.77 1.73
C SER A 183 -5.00 -11.85 0.66
N GLU A 184 -6.06 -12.65 0.75
CA GLU A 184 -6.46 -13.59 -0.30
C GLU A 184 -7.99 -13.64 -0.41
N ILE A 185 -8.52 -13.54 -1.63
CA ILE A 185 -9.94 -13.71 -1.95
C ILE A 185 -10.08 -14.85 -2.95
N GLN A 186 -10.88 -15.87 -2.61
CA GLN A 186 -11.32 -16.90 -3.56
C GLN A 186 -12.84 -16.90 -3.66
N ILE A 187 -13.37 -16.84 -4.89
CA ILE A 187 -14.81 -16.92 -5.15
C ILE A 187 -15.09 -17.99 -6.20
N SER A 188 -15.93 -18.97 -5.85
CA SER A 188 -16.36 -20.08 -6.72
C SER A 188 -17.88 -20.12 -6.93
N GLY A 189 -18.63 -19.22 -6.29
CA GLY A 189 -20.08 -19.11 -6.44
C GLY A 189 -20.67 -18.01 -5.57
N GLY A 190 -21.96 -17.70 -5.82
CA GLY A 190 -22.71 -16.64 -5.13
C GLY A 190 -23.21 -15.55 -6.08
N SER A 191 -23.84 -14.52 -5.50
CA SER A 191 -24.33 -13.36 -6.25
C SER A 191 -23.92 -12.06 -5.56
N PHE A 192 -23.40 -11.10 -6.32
CA PHE A 192 -22.71 -9.91 -5.83
C PHE A 192 -23.31 -8.65 -6.48
N THR A 193 -23.74 -7.69 -5.67
CA THR A 193 -24.34 -6.43 -6.15
C THR A 193 -23.90 -5.25 -5.29
N GLY A 194 -23.52 -4.16 -5.92
CA GLY A 194 -23.05 -2.94 -5.27
C GLY A 194 -22.81 -1.81 -6.27
N TYR A 195 -22.10 -0.77 -5.84
CA TYR A 195 -21.48 0.19 -6.77
C TYR A 195 -20.48 -0.56 -7.65
N ASP A 196 -19.55 -1.27 -7.01
CA ASP A 196 -18.81 -2.38 -7.61
C ASP A 196 -19.33 -3.69 -7.06
N ALA A 197 -19.37 -4.76 -7.86
CA ALA A 197 -19.68 -6.08 -7.33
C ALA A 197 -18.46 -6.69 -6.63
N LEU A 198 -17.28 -6.61 -7.25
CA LEU A 198 -15.99 -6.97 -6.66
C LEU A 198 -14.96 -5.87 -6.93
N SER A 199 -14.19 -5.48 -5.91
CA SER A 199 -13.17 -4.43 -5.99
C SER A 199 -11.87 -4.89 -5.33
N VAL A 200 -10.73 -4.70 -6.01
CA VAL A 200 -9.42 -5.17 -5.53
C VAL A 200 -8.29 -4.16 -5.76
N GLN A 201 -7.48 -3.96 -4.71
CA GLN A 201 -6.32 -3.06 -4.72
C GLN A 201 -5.25 -3.48 -3.69
N GLY A 202 -4.00 -3.07 -3.89
CA GLY A 202 -2.90 -3.39 -2.98
C GLY A 202 -2.42 -4.84 -3.05
N ASP A 203 -1.67 -5.27 -2.03
CA ASP A 203 -1.05 -6.61 -1.94
C ASP A 203 -2.07 -7.70 -1.53
N LEU A 204 -2.58 -8.42 -2.54
CA LEU A 204 -3.75 -9.30 -2.48
C LEU A 204 -3.70 -10.36 -3.60
N ASP A 205 -3.85 -11.64 -3.24
CA ASP A 205 -4.15 -12.69 -4.21
C ASP A 205 -5.67 -12.76 -4.48
N LEU A 206 -6.07 -12.78 -5.75
CA LEU A 206 -7.45 -12.95 -6.20
C LEU A 206 -7.61 -14.22 -7.04
N THR A 207 -8.61 -15.03 -6.74
CA THR A 207 -9.05 -16.15 -7.57
C THR A 207 -10.57 -16.14 -7.74
N VAL A 208 -11.05 -16.16 -8.98
CA VAL A 208 -12.50 -16.20 -9.28
C VAL A 208 -12.79 -17.21 -10.38
N THR A 209 -13.60 -18.22 -10.03
CA THR A 209 -13.97 -19.35 -10.92
C THR A 209 -15.48 -19.56 -11.05
N GLY A 210 -16.30 -18.73 -10.40
CA GLY A 210 -17.75 -18.80 -10.52
C GLY A 210 -18.47 -17.77 -9.65
N GLY A 211 -19.68 -17.40 -10.05
CA GLY A 211 -20.50 -16.39 -9.39
C GLY A 211 -21.37 -15.62 -10.38
N THR A 212 -22.11 -14.63 -9.87
CA THR A 212 -22.82 -13.64 -10.69
C THR A 212 -22.55 -12.25 -10.13
N TYR A 213 -22.16 -11.32 -11.00
CA TYR A 213 -21.70 -9.99 -10.62
C TYR A 213 -22.57 -8.94 -11.30
N LYS A 214 -22.91 -7.87 -10.56
CA LYS A 214 -23.62 -6.71 -11.09
C LYS A 214 -23.24 -5.44 -10.32
N GLY A 215 -22.28 -4.69 -10.85
CA GLY A 215 -21.97 -3.33 -10.39
C GLY A 215 -22.83 -2.28 -11.08
N SER A 216 -22.97 -1.10 -10.47
CA SER A 216 -23.41 0.10 -11.19
C SER A 216 -22.26 0.87 -11.83
N HIS A 217 -21.03 0.63 -11.38
CA HIS A 217 -19.78 1.17 -11.93
C HIS A 217 -18.98 0.07 -12.62
N ALA A 218 -18.61 -1.01 -11.91
CA ALA A 218 -17.96 -2.17 -12.49
C ALA A 218 -18.39 -3.50 -11.82
N ASP A 219 -18.48 -4.57 -12.60
CA ASP A 219 -18.66 -5.92 -12.04
C ASP A 219 -17.36 -6.38 -11.35
N LEU A 220 -16.22 -6.00 -11.92
CA LEU A 220 -14.89 -6.12 -11.33
C LEU A 220 -14.11 -4.80 -11.50
N ALA A 221 -13.71 -4.20 -10.38
CA ALA A 221 -12.78 -3.07 -10.34
C ALA A 221 -11.39 -3.54 -9.87
N VAL A 222 -10.35 -3.28 -10.67
CA VAL A 222 -8.95 -3.55 -10.36
C VAL A 222 -8.18 -2.23 -10.42
N TYR A 223 -7.60 -1.78 -9.30
CA TYR A 223 -6.89 -0.50 -9.23
C TYR A 223 -5.40 -0.65 -9.58
N ASP A 224 -4.76 0.44 -10.03
CA ASP A 224 -3.33 0.51 -10.36
C ASP A 224 -2.37 0.01 -9.25
N THR A 225 -2.81 0.10 -8.00
CA THR A 225 -2.08 -0.38 -6.81
C THR A 225 -2.18 -1.89 -6.57
N PHE A 226 -3.02 -2.63 -7.31
CA PHE A 226 -3.16 -4.08 -7.19
C PHE A 226 -1.83 -4.80 -7.47
N LYS A 227 -1.46 -5.71 -6.56
CA LYS A 227 -0.24 -6.52 -6.60
C LYS A 227 -0.57 -7.89 -6.03
N GLY A 228 -0.28 -8.95 -6.77
CA GLY A 228 -0.56 -10.32 -6.33
C GLY A 228 -0.98 -11.20 -7.50
N LYS A 229 -1.32 -12.45 -7.21
CA LYS A 229 -1.81 -13.40 -8.21
C LYS A 229 -3.22 -13.00 -8.64
N PHE A 230 -3.44 -12.89 -9.95
CA PHE A 230 -4.74 -12.62 -10.55
C PHE A 230 -5.20 -13.83 -11.39
N ASP A 231 -6.04 -14.68 -10.79
CA ASP A 231 -6.51 -15.95 -11.37
C ASP A 231 -8.03 -15.90 -11.56
N VAL A 232 -8.47 -15.12 -12.56
CA VAL A 232 -9.85 -14.68 -12.71
C VAL A 232 -10.37 -15.10 -14.08
N ASP A 233 -11.46 -15.88 -14.11
CA ASP A 233 -12.26 -16.06 -15.32
C ASP A 233 -12.99 -14.74 -15.65
N LYS A 234 -12.38 -13.96 -16.55
CA LYS A 234 -12.92 -12.67 -16.99
C LYS A 234 -14.29 -12.80 -17.70
N SER A 235 -14.70 -14.00 -18.16
CA SER A 235 -16.00 -14.20 -18.81
C SER A 235 -17.21 -14.09 -17.86
N LEU A 236 -16.96 -14.13 -16.54
CA LEU A 236 -17.98 -13.98 -15.49
C LEU A 236 -18.45 -12.52 -15.29
N PHE A 237 -17.80 -11.55 -15.93
CA PHE A 237 -18.00 -10.13 -15.73
C PHE A 237 -18.39 -9.46 -17.06
N ALA A 238 -19.49 -8.72 -17.09
CA ALA A 238 -19.91 -7.99 -18.28
C ALA A 238 -19.20 -6.64 -18.42
N ASN A 239 -18.77 -6.07 -17.28
CA ASN A 239 -18.07 -4.80 -17.20
C ASN A 239 -16.88 -4.90 -16.23
N ILE A 240 -15.66 -4.86 -16.76
CA ILE A 240 -14.42 -4.85 -15.99
C ILE A 240 -13.78 -3.46 -16.12
N TRP A 241 -13.53 -2.82 -14.99
CA TRP A 241 -12.71 -1.62 -14.91
C TRP A 241 -11.33 -2.01 -14.36
N ASP A 242 -10.30 -1.88 -15.19
CA ASP A 242 -8.93 -2.32 -14.89
C ASP A 242 -7.97 -1.14 -15.10
N ASP A 243 -7.64 -0.46 -14.01
CA ASP A 243 -6.75 0.72 -13.98
C ASP A 243 -5.27 0.33 -13.80
N THR A 244 -4.97 -0.96 -13.89
CA THR A 244 -3.58 -1.43 -13.89
C THR A 244 -2.89 -1.06 -15.21
N PRO A 245 -1.54 -1.02 -15.25
CA PRO A 245 -0.81 -0.90 -16.51
C PRO A 245 -1.29 -1.92 -17.56
N ALA A 246 -1.56 -3.16 -17.15
CA ALA A 246 -2.08 -4.21 -18.02
C ALA A 246 -3.51 -3.92 -18.54
N GLY A 247 -4.37 -3.31 -17.73
CA GLY A 247 -5.71 -2.88 -18.13
C GLY A 247 -5.69 -1.79 -19.19
N HIS A 248 -4.75 -0.84 -19.08
CA HIS A 248 -4.46 0.20 -20.07
C HIS A 248 -3.58 -0.29 -21.25
N GLY A 249 -3.27 -1.58 -21.34
CA GLY A 249 -2.44 -2.15 -22.42
C GLY A 249 -0.96 -1.74 -22.41
N VAL A 250 -0.45 -1.21 -21.29
CA VAL A 250 0.94 -0.73 -21.13
C VAL A 250 1.75 -1.62 -20.19
N TYR A 251 2.90 -2.12 -20.67
CA TYR A 251 3.79 -3.02 -19.89
C TYR A 251 5.19 -2.43 -19.66
N GLU A 252 5.29 -1.10 -19.69
CA GLU A 252 6.52 -0.31 -19.49
C GLU A 252 6.92 -0.24 -18.00
N THR A 253 7.78 -1.12 -17.51
CA THR A 253 8.19 -1.15 -16.09
C THR A 253 9.47 -0.38 -15.75
N GLU A 254 10.28 -0.01 -16.75
CA GLU A 254 11.54 0.73 -16.57
C GLU A 254 11.73 1.76 -17.69
N PHE A 255 12.10 3.00 -17.34
CA PHE A 255 12.33 4.09 -18.29
C PHE A 255 13.78 4.61 -18.18
N LYS A 256 14.45 4.74 -19.32
CA LYS A 256 15.85 5.19 -19.42
C LYS A 256 15.92 6.67 -19.75
N ARG A 257 16.93 7.35 -19.19
CA ARG A 257 17.22 8.75 -19.54
C ARG A 257 18.00 8.82 -20.84
N VAL A 258 17.36 9.35 -21.88
CA VAL A 258 17.99 9.67 -23.17
C VAL A 258 18.22 11.19 -23.29
N PRO A 259 19.20 11.65 -24.09
CA PRO A 259 19.38 13.07 -24.38
C PRO A 259 18.17 13.62 -25.15
N VAL A 260 17.59 14.72 -24.67
CA VAL A 260 16.44 15.38 -25.31
C VAL A 260 16.63 16.89 -25.39
N THR A 261 16.19 17.47 -26.50
CA THR A 261 16.05 18.93 -26.68
C THR A 261 14.57 19.22 -26.83
N TYR A 262 13.95 19.80 -25.80
CA TYR A 262 12.52 20.11 -25.84
C TYR A 262 12.22 21.28 -26.79
N THR A 263 11.22 21.09 -27.66
CA THR A 263 10.53 22.15 -28.39
C THR A 263 9.02 22.01 -28.17
N GLU A 264 8.32 23.14 -28.04
CA GLU A 264 6.88 23.13 -27.73
C GLU A 264 6.09 22.50 -28.89
N GLY A 265 5.29 21.47 -28.57
CA GLY A 265 4.52 20.71 -29.56
C GLY A 265 5.33 19.65 -30.32
N MET A 266 6.53 19.29 -29.86
CA MET A 266 7.33 18.23 -30.49
C MET A 266 6.60 16.88 -30.52
N THR A 267 6.81 16.12 -31.60
CA THR A 267 6.39 14.72 -31.67
C THR A 267 7.30 13.85 -30.82
N VAL A 268 6.72 12.93 -30.06
CA VAL A 268 7.38 11.89 -29.28
C VAL A 268 6.89 10.53 -29.79
N SER A 269 7.81 9.59 -29.98
CA SER A 269 7.53 8.30 -30.64
C SER A 269 7.93 7.07 -29.81
N ASP A 270 8.46 7.26 -28.60
CA ASP A 270 8.90 6.18 -27.71
C ASP A 270 8.82 6.60 -26.23
N ALA A 271 8.77 5.59 -25.35
CA ALA A 271 8.58 5.77 -23.91
C ALA A 271 9.79 6.38 -23.18
N ASP A 272 11.02 6.07 -23.62
CA ASP A 272 12.26 6.61 -23.03
C ASP A 272 12.40 8.12 -23.32
N THR A 273 12.06 8.55 -24.53
CA THR A 273 11.97 9.96 -24.94
C THR A 273 10.84 10.67 -24.21
N LEU A 274 9.65 10.07 -24.10
CA LEU A 274 8.51 10.62 -23.36
C LEU A 274 8.88 10.90 -21.89
N TYR A 275 9.43 9.89 -21.21
CA TYR A 275 9.94 10.01 -19.85
C TYR A 275 10.99 11.10 -19.75
N SER A 276 11.96 11.13 -20.67
CA SER A 276 13.07 12.08 -20.66
C SER A 276 12.61 13.52 -20.90
N VAL A 277 11.62 13.75 -21.76
CA VAL A 277 11.01 15.08 -22.01
C VAL A 277 10.18 15.54 -20.80
N TYR A 278 9.37 14.66 -20.21
CA TYR A 278 8.61 14.97 -19.00
C TYR A 278 9.52 15.31 -17.81
N MET A 279 10.60 14.53 -17.63
CA MET A 279 11.62 14.83 -16.63
C MET A 279 12.37 16.13 -16.96
N HIS A 280 12.72 16.41 -18.21
CA HIS A 280 13.33 17.67 -18.62
C HIS A 280 12.45 18.87 -18.23
N ALA A 281 11.13 18.78 -18.43
CA ALA A 281 10.20 19.84 -18.05
C ALA A 281 10.25 20.12 -16.54
N LYS A 282 10.12 19.07 -15.71
CA LYS A 282 10.20 19.16 -14.24
C LYS A 282 11.56 19.69 -13.77
N GLU A 283 12.63 19.20 -14.39
CA GLU A 283 14.01 19.54 -14.04
C GLU A 283 14.37 21.00 -14.33
N ASN A 284 13.73 21.59 -15.35
CA ASN A 284 13.91 22.99 -15.75
C ASN A 284 12.78 23.91 -15.29
N LEU A 285 11.88 23.40 -14.43
CA LEU A 285 10.71 24.13 -13.89
C LEU A 285 9.80 24.71 -14.98
N LEU A 286 9.66 24.04 -16.12
CA LEU A 286 8.78 24.53 -17.19
C LEU A 286 7.32 24.58 -16.67
N PRO A 287 6.60 25.69 -16.85
CA PRO A 287 5.22 25.82 -16.35
C PRO A 287 4.25 24.93 -17.12
N LYS A 288 4.56 24.64 -18.40
CA LYS A 288 3.81 23.78 -19.29
C LYS A 288 4.76 22.88 -20.08
N LEU A 289 4.30 21.68 -20.42
CA LEU A 289 4.86 20.80 -21.46
C LEU A 289 3.78 20.59 -22.51
N LYS A 290 4.11 20.73 -23.79
CA LYS A 290 3.24 20.33 -24.90
C LYS A 290 3.94 19.36 -25.81
N ILE A 291 3.32 18.23 -26.09
CA ILE A 291 3.83 17.19 -26.99
C ILE A 291 2.70 16.60 -27.84
N VAL A 292 3.08 16.03 -28.98
CA VAL A 292 2.22 15.17 -29.79
C VAL A 292 2.80 13.76 -29.71
N THR A 293 1.96 12.73 -29.53
CA THR A 293 2.40 11.35 -29.34
C THR A 293 1.29 10.38 -29.76
N THR A 294 1.53 9.06 -29.74
CA THR A 294 0.47 8.06 -29.98
C THR A 294 -0.50 7.93 -28.80
N GLU A 295 -1.70 7.37 -29.02
CA GLU A 295 -2.66 7.06 -27.94
C GLU A 295 -2.03 6.12 -26.90
N HIS A 296 -1.29 5.11 -27.35
CA HIS A 296 -0.55 4.20 -26.46
C HIS A 296 0.44 4.93 -25.52
N LEU A 297 1.20 5.89 -26.06
CA LEU A 297 2.16 6.66 -25.27
C LEU A 297 1.50 7.72 -24.38
N TYR A 298 0.29 8.16 -24.71
CA TYR A 298 -0.56 8.90 -23.77
C TYR A 298 -0.89 8.03 -22.55
N GLU A 299 -1.27 6.76 -22.71
CA GLU A 299 -1.56 5.89 -21.56
C GLU A 299 -0.30 5.57 -20.73
N VAL A 300 0.88 5.45 -21.37
CA VAL A 300 2.16 5.38 -20.63
C VAL A 300 2.35 6.64 -19.76
N LEU A 301 2.06 7.84 -20.28
CA LEU A 301 2.12 9.06 -19.48
C LEU A 301 1.07 9.07 -18.36
N ASN A 302 -0.17 8.66 -18.66
CA ASN A 302 -1.28 8.61 -17.71
C ASN A 302 -0.95 7.73 -16.49
N VAL A 303 -0.50 6.49 -16.73
CA VAL A 303 -0.21 5.47 -15.72
C VAL A 303 1.08 5.73 -14.91
N TYR A 304 2.08 6.38 -15.52
CA TYR A 304 3.43 6.51 -14.93
C TYR A 304 3.87 7.93 -14.55
N SER A 305 3.25 9.01 -15.06
CA SER A 305 3.69 10.40 -14.82
C SER A 305 3.71 10.82 -13.34
N LEU A 306 2.85 10.23 -12.51
CA LEU A 306 2.83 10.40 -11.05
C LEU A 306 4.07 9.73 -10.40
N LYS A 307 4.40 8.51 -10.83
CA LYS A 307 5.57 7.73 -10.37
C LYS A 307 6.89 8.37 -10.82
N TRP A 308 6.88 9.13 -11.92
CA TRP A 308 8.02 9.92 -12.40
C TRP A 308 8.34 11.18 -11.56
N GLY A 309 7.81 11.28 -10.34
CA GLY A 309 8.51 11.98 -9.27
C GLY A 309 7.58 12.81 -8.39
N ASP A 310 7.59 12.47 -7.11
CA ASP A 310 6.76 13.05 -6.07
C ASP A 310 6.91 14.58 -5.92
N SER A 311 5.96 15.19 -5.23
CA SER A 311 5.98 16.62 -4.83
C SER A 311 5.78 17.67 -5.94
N VAL A 312 5.37 17.25 -7.15
CA VAL A 312 4.89 18.16 -8.21
C VAL A 312 3.44 17.81 -8.53
N SER A 313 2.54 18.78 -8.43
CA SER A 313 1.17 18.62 -8.91
C SER A 313 1.13 18.92 -10.40
N THR A 314 0.47 18.05 -11.17
CA THR A 314 0.21 18.23 -12.60
C THR A 314 -1.28 18.33 -12.87
N GLN A 315 -1.62 18.93 -14.01
CA GLN A 315 -2.92 18.81 -14.65
C GLN A 315 -2.67 18.52 -16.13
N MET A 316 -3.22 17.43 -16.63
CA MET A 316 -3.07 16.99 -18.02
C MET A 316 -4.37 17.24 -18.76
N ASN A 317 -4.27 17.86 -19.94
CA ASN A 317 -5.38 17.99 -20.89
C ASN A 317 -4.93 17.29 -22.18
N THR A 318 -5.76 16.41 -22.72
CA THR A 318 -5.44 15.61 -23.89
C THR A 318 -6.58 15.67 -24.91
N ALA A 319 -6.24 15.70 -26.20
CA ALA A 319 -7.16 15.45 -27.29
C ALA A 319 -6.60 14.29 -28.14
N ILE A 320 -7.40 13.27 -28.40
CA ILE A 320 -7.02 12.06 -29.15
C ILE A 320 -7.91 11.94 -30.38
N GLU A 321 -7.30 11.77 -31.54
CA GLU A 321 -7.95 11.62 -32.84
C GLU A 321 -7.06 10.74 -33.73
N GLU A 322 -7.59 9.64 -34.26
CA GLU A 322 -6.87 8.71 -35.17
C GLU A 322 -5.46 8.27 -34.67
N ASP A 323 -5.38 7.75 -33.43
CA ASP A 323 -4.13 7.39 -32.71
C ASP A 323 -3.16 8.58 -32.47
N VAL A 324 -3.55 9.82 -32.75
CA VAL A 324 -2.74 11.01 -32.43
C VAL A 324 -3.24 11.70 -31.16
N ALA A 325 -2.48 11.56 -30.08
CA ALA A 325 -2.69 12.25 -28.82
C ALA A 325 -1.90 13.57 -28.75
N LYS A 326 -2.61 14.70 -28.65
CA LYS A 326 -2.05 16.02 -28.35
C LYS A 326 -2.18 16.27 -26.85
N ILE A 327 -1.06 16.44 -26.16
CA ILE A 327 -1.00 16.49 -24.68
C ILE A 327 -0.43 17.83 -24.20
N ASP A 328 -1.21 18.52 -23.37
CA ASP A 328 -0.82 19.72 -22.62
C ASP A 328 -0.75 19.39 -21.11
N VAL A 329 0.45 19.41 -20.51
CA VAL A 329 0.65 19.23 -19.07
C VAL A 329 1.01 20.56 -18.41
N ASP A 330 0.16 21.03 -17.49
CA ASP A 330 0.40 22.15 -16.57
C ASP A 330 1.12 21.66 -15.30
N PHE A 331 2.23 22.31 -14.92
CA PHE A 331 2.99 21.96 -13.71
C PHE A 331 2.84 22.99 -12.58
N LYS A 332 2.56 22.49 -11.37
CA LYS A 332 2.46 23.27 -10.13
C LYS A 332 3.53 22.81 -9.14
N TYR A 333 4.70 23.45 -9.21
CA TYR A 333 5.85 23.12 -8.37
C TYR A 333 5.75 23.72 -6.96
N GLY A 334 5.93 22.89 -5.92
CA GLY A 334 6.10 23.37 -4.55
C GLY A 334 7.35 24.25 -4.38
N THR A 335 7.35 25.19 -3.42
CA THR A 335 8.50 26.09 -3.18
C THR A 335 9.78 25.31 -2.86
N GLU A 336 9.68 24.20 -2.10
CA GLU A 336 10.85 23.38 -1.75
C GLU A 336 11.46 22.70 -2.97
N TYR A 337 10.64 22.12 -3.84
CA TYR A 337 11.07 21.54 -5.12
C TYR A 337 11.81 22.58 -5.99
N GLN A 338 11.23 23.78 -6.14
CA GLN A 338 11.88 24.86 -6.90
C GLN A 338 13.24 25.26 -6.29
N VAL A 339 13.35 25.34 -4.96
CA VAL A 339 14.62 25.64 -4.28
C VAL A 339 15.66 24.55 -4.53
N GLU A 340 15.27 23.28 -4.47
CA GLU A 340 16.16 22.16 -4.80
C GLU A 340 16.64 22.24 -6.25
N ARG A 341 15.73 22.47 -7.21
CA ARG A 341 16.10 22.65 -8.62
C ARG A 341 17.08 23.80 -8.83
N LEU A 342 16.92 24.93 -8.12
CA LEU A 342 17.87 26.05 -8.16
C LEU A 342 19.25 25.73 -7.55
N ILE A 343 19.30 24.87 -6.53
CA ILE A 343 20.55 24.42 -5.91
C ILE A 343 21.31 23.46 -6.83
N LEU A 344 20.60 22.60 -7.57
CA LEU A 344 21.17 21.65 -8.54
C LEU A 344 21.57 22.33 -9.86
N ASN A 345 20.69 23.15 -10.43
CA ASN A 345 20.93 23.90 -11.66
C ASN A 345 20.49 25.37 -11.52
N PRO A 346 21.41 26.30 -11.21
CA PRO A 346 21.09 27.72 -11.09
C PRO A 346 20.55 28.40 -12.36
N ALA A 347 20.66 27.76 -13.55
CA ALA A 347 20.15 28.32 -14.80
C ALA A 347 18.62 28.39 -14.85
N VAL A 348 17.90 27.50 -14.13
CA VAL A 348 16.42 27.44 -14.11
C VAL A 348 15.74 28.63 -13.38
N LYS A 349 16.54 29.61 -12.97
CA LYS A 349 16.13 30.75 -12.14
C LYS A 349 15.09 31.67 -12.79
N SER A 350 15.03 31.74 -14.11
CA SER A 350 13.96 32.46 -14.83
C SER A 350 12.58 31.85 -14.57
N ASN A 351 12.54 30.53 -14.36
CA ASN A 351 11.29 29.75 -14.28
C ASN A 351 10.87 29.50 -12.81
N ALA A 352 11.70 29.91 -11.85
CA ALA A 352 11.41 29.74 -10.42
C ALA A 352 10.70 30.97 -9.82
N SER A 353 9.76 30.72 -8.91
CA SER A 353 9.05 31.78 -8.19
C SER A 353 10.00 32.68 -7.38
N ALA A 354 9.64 33.97 -7.25
CA ALA A 354 10.38 34.92 -6.42
C ALA A 354 10.59 34.42 -4.97
N LYS A 355 9.62 33.66 -4.44
CA LYS A 355 9.71 33.00 -3.12
C LYS A 355 10.82 31.94 -3.11
N ALA A 356 10.88 31.05 -4.10
CA ALA A 356 11.97 30.06 -4.20
C ALA A 356 13.34 30.75 -4.36
N VAL A 357 13.44 31.77 -5.22
CA VAL A 357 14.68 32.55 -5.41
C VAL A 357 15.15 33.21 -4.10
N LYS A 358 14.24 33.68 -3.22
CA LYS A 358 14.57 34.21 -1.88
C LYS A 358 15.25 33.16 -1.00
N TYR A 359 14.69 31.95 -0.91
CA TYR A 359 15.28 30.87 -0.10
C TYR A 359 16.57 30.32 -0.70
N TYR A 360 16.65 30.17 -2.02
CA TYR A 360 17.88 29.80 -2.73
C TYR A 360 19.03 30.75 -2.39
N LYS A 361 18.80 32.08 -2.44
CA LYS A 361 19.77 33.10 -2.03
C LYS A 361 20.17 32.96 -0.55
N LYS A 362 19.20 32.71 0.34
CA LYS A 362 19.41 32.48 1.79
C LYS A 362 20.32 31.26 2.01
N ILE A 363 20.02 30.12 1.39
CA ILE A 363 20.83 28.88 1.46
C ILE A 363 22.24 29.10 0.91
N CYS A 364 22.39 29.77 -0.24
CA CYS A 364 23.71 30.10 -0.78
C CYS A 364 24.55 30.95 0.19
N SER A 365 23.94 31.96 0.82
CA SER A 365 24.62 32.86 1.77
C SER A 365 25.08 32.12 3.04
N ILE A 366 24.19 31.33 3.66
CA ILE A 366 24.55 30.56 4.86
C ILE A 366 25.56 29.45 4.54
N THR A 367 25.50 28.85 3.36
CA THR A 367 26.50 27.87 2.90
C THR A 367 27.88 28.52 2.78
N LYS A 368 27.98 29.68 2.10
CA LYS A 368 29.23 30.45 1.98
C LYS A 368 29.83 30.81 3.35
N THR A 369 28.97 31.16 4.31
CA THR A 369 29.38 31.43 5.71
C THR A 369 29.87 30.15 6.40
N ALA A 370 29.10 29.06 6.33
CA ALA A 370 29.39 27.79 6.98
C ALA A 370 30.67 27.10 6.47
N THR A 371 31.03 27.33 5.19
CA THR A 371 32.21 26.75 4.54
C THR A 371 33.40 27.70 4.42
N LYS A 372 33.36 28.88 5.07
CA LYS A 372 34.44 29.88 4.99
C LYS A 372 35.75 29.29 5.52
N GLY A 373 36.79 29.24 4.69
CA GLY A 373 38.11 28.69 5.03
C GLY A 373 38.24 27.17 4.92
N CYS A 374 37.17 26.43 4.62
CA CYS A 374 37.23 24.98 4.43
C CYS A 374 37.86 24.62 3.07
N LYS A 375 38.92 23.81 3.08
CA LYS A 375 39.66 23.39 1.86
C LYS A 375 39.11 22.08 1.30
N THR A 376 38.69 21.17 2.16
CA THR A 376 38.25 19.80 1.83
C THR A 376 36.73 19.62 1.93
N LYS A 377 36.17 18.62 1.23
CA LYS A 377 34.76 18.22 1.41
C LYS A 377 34.44 17.85 2.86
N LYS A 378 35.38 17.20 3.57
CA LYS A 378 35.23 16.79 4.98
C LYS A 378 35.11 18.00 5.93
N GLU A 379 35.93 19.04 5.72
CA GLU A 379 35.82 20.30 6.47
C GLU A 379 34.53 21.05 6.16
N LYS A 380 34.12 21.11 4.89
CA LYS A 380 32.85 21.72 4.48
C LYS A 380 31.65 21.08 5.20
N VAL A 381 31.57 19.75 5.23
CA VAL A 381 30.51 19.03 5.99
C VAL A 381 30.56 19.38 7.49
N LYS A 382 31.74 19.39 8.12
CA LYS A 382 31.89 19.79 9.53
C LYS A 382 31.43 21.24 9.77
N GLY A 383 31.76 22.16 8.87
CA GLY A 383 31.35 23.56 8.91
C GLY A 383 29.83 23.74 8.79
N ILE A 384 29.21 23.01 7.86
CA ILE A 384 27.75 23.00 7.66
C ILE A 384 27.02 22.43 8.89
N ASN A 385 27.45 21.28 9.42
CA ASN A 385 26.91 20.72 10.66
C ASN A 385 27.03 21.73 11.82
N LYS A 386 28.23 22.27 12.05
CA LYS A 386 28.48 23.28 13.09
C LYS A 386 27.62 24.54 12.94
N TYR A 387 27.38 24.98 11.70
CA TYR A 387 26.52 26.13 11.43
C TYR A 387 25.06 25.82 11.78
N ILE A 388 24.53 24.69 11.34
CA ILE A 388 23.14 24.29 11.59
C ILE A 388 22.89 24.10 13.09
N VAL A 389 23.72 23.30 13.77
CA VAL A 389 23.65 23.03 15.23
C VAL A 389 23.69 24.31 16.07
N ARG A 390 24.33 25.38 15.59
CA ARG A 390 24.40 26.68 16.29
C ARG A 390 23.29 27.67 15.94
N SER A 391 22.52 27.43 14.88
CA SER A 391 21.63 28.43 14.27
C SER A 391 20.15 28.09 14.35
N TYR A 392 19.83 26.87 14.80
CA TYR A 392 18.51 26.25 14.75
C TYR A 392 18.36 25.25 15.92
N SER A 393 17.12 24.93 16.30
CA SER A 393 16.83 23.94 17.36
C SER A 393 15.66 23.03 17.02
N TYR A 394 15.61 21.84 17.63
CA TYR A 394 14.48 20.91 17.45
C TYR A 394 13.12 21.51 17.87
N ASP A 395 12.05 21.14 17.15
CA ASP A 395 10.68 21.53 17.47
C ASP A 395 9.85 20.39 18.07
N TYR A 396 10.01 20.16 19.38
CA TYR A 396 9.19 19.23 20.17
C TYR A 396 7.68 19.55 20.22
N LYS A 397 7.23 20.62 19.54
CA LYS A 397 5.80 20.94 19.35
C LYS A 397 5.23 20.42 18.03
N TYR A 398 6.03 19.76 17.19
CA TYR A 398 5.61 19.08 15.96
C TYR A 398 4.69 19.91 15.05
N ARG A 399 4.94 21.23 14.96
CA ARG A 399 4.10 22.14 14.16
C ARG A 399 4.21 21.79 12.68
N LYS A 400 3.15 21.99 11.89
CA LYS A 400 3.12 21.67 10.45
C LYS A 400 4.32 22.24 9.66
N ALA A 401 4.75 23.45 9.97
CA ALA A 401 5.93 24.07 9.32
C ALA A 401 7.26 23.37 9.66
N SER A 402 7.34 22.65 10.77
CA SER A 402 8.55 22.00 11.28
C SER A 402 8.98 20.78 10.46
N TYR A 403 8.10 20.24 9.61
CA TYR A 403 8.40 19.18 8.64
C TYR A 403 9.02 19.71 7.32
N SER A 404 9.49 20.96 7.31
CA SER A 404 10.01 21.66 6.12
C SER A 404 11.32 22.38 6.42
N PHE A 405 12.26 22.39 5.47
CA PHE A 405 13.49 23.18 5.61
C PHE A 405 13.23 24.69 5.46
N LEU A 406 12.13 25.09 4.80
CA LEU A 406 11.68 26.48 4.79
C LEU A 406 11.22 26.90 6.20
N GLY A 407 10.47 26.03 6.88
CA GLY A 407 10.06 26.25 8.26
C GLY A 407 11.25 26.33 9.22
N LEU A 408 12.28 25.50 9.03
CA LEU A 408 13.54 25.61 9.76
C LEU A 408 14.22 26.97 9.55
N LEU A 409 14.34 27.39 8.28
CA LEU A 409 14.98 28.64 7.90
C LEU A 409 14.28 29.88 8.50
N ASP A 410 12.96 29.85 8.64
CA ASP A 410 12.15 31.00 9.05
C ASP A 410 11.81 31.00 10.55
N ASN A 411 11.33 29.87 11.09
CA ASN A 411 10.92 29.77 12.51
C ASN A 411 12.09 29.43 13.45
N LYS A 412 13.29 29.23 12.89
CA LYS A 412 14.48 28.73 13.56
C LYS A 412 14.36 27.34 14.21
N LYS A 413 13.26 26.62 13.95
CA LYS A 413 12.99 25.29 14.49
C LYS A 413 12.33 24.36 13.49
N ALA A 414 12.65 23.07 13.57
CA ALA A 414 12.08 22.00 12.75
C ALA A 414 12.22 20.63 13.44
N VAL A 415 11.61 19.61 12.85
CA VAL A 415 11.92 18.19 13.13
C VAL A 415 13.00 17.67 12.17
N CYS A 416 13.36 16.39 12.27
CA CYS A 416 14.43 15.73 11.53
C CYS A 416 14.41 16.02 10.01
N GLN A 417 13.23 15.98 9.37
CA GLN A 417 13.05 16.27 7.96
C GLN A 417 13.55 17.67 7.54
N GLY A 418 13.24 18.71 8.32
CA GLY A 418 13.69 20.08 8.00
C GLY A 418 15.20 20.25 8.19
N PHE A 419 15.76 19.58 9.19
CA PHE A 419 17.20 19.55 9.47
C PHE A 419 18.00 18.81 8.39
N ALA A 420 17.59 17.59 8.04
CA ALA A 420 18.23 16.78 7.00
C ALA A 420 18.09 17.41 5.61
N GLY A 421 16.93 18.01 5.30
CA GLY A 421 16.71 18.76 4.07
C GLY A 421 17.65 19.96 3.94
N LEU A 422 17.76 20.80 4.99
CA LEU A 422 18.66 21.95 4.97
C LEU A 422 20.14 21.54 4.85
N PHE A 423 20.58 20.54 5.61
CA PHE A 423 21.93 20.02 5.55
C PHE A 423 22.28 19.51 4.15
N ARG A 424 21.39 18.71 3.54
CA ARG A 424 21.56 18.22 2.16
C ARG A 424 21.75 19.36 1.17
N LEU A 425 20.86 20.35 1.16
CA LEU A 425 20.92 21.47 0.21
C LEU A 425 22.18 22.32 0.40
N MET A 426 22.64 22.54 1.64
CA MET A 426 23.91 23.22 1.91
C MET A 426 25.13 22.41 1.42
N CYS A 427 25.13 21.09 1.60
CA CYS A 427 26.21 20.21 1.13
C CYS A 427 26.28 20.14 -0.40
N ILE A 428 25.14 19.95 -1.08
CA ILE A 428 25.06 20.00 -2.56
C ILE A 428 25.59 21.34 -3.06
N ARG A 429 25.13 22.46 -2.46
CA ARG A 429 25.58 23.80 -2.85
C ARG A 429 27.09 24.02 -2.65
N ALA A 430 27.71 23.28 -1.74
CA ALA A 430 29.15 23.31 -1.46
C ALA A 430 29.99 22.36 -2.35
N GLY A 431 29.37 21.64 -3.30
CA GLY A 431 30.03 20.70 -4.22
C GLY A 431 30.18 19.30 -3.64
N ILE A 432 29.22 18.84 -2.83
CA ILE A 432 29.24 17.55 -2.15
C ILE A 432 27.98 16.78 -2.53
N GLU A 433 28.17 15.59 -3.10
CA GLU A 433 27.08 14.67 -3.40
C GLU A 433 26.52 14.17 -2.06
N THR A 434 25.27 14.54 -1.76
CA THR A 434 24.62 14.30 -0.47
C THR A 434 23.16 13.93 -0.66
N GLU A 435 22.74 12.89 0.06
CA GLU A 435 21.40 12.31 0.01
C GLU A 435 20.74 12.40 1.39
N SER A 436 19.41 12.41 1.41
CA SER A 436 18.62 12.21 2.63
C SER A 436 18.21 10.75 2.68
N ILE A 437 18.30 10.14 3.86
CA ILE A 437 17.92 8.76 4.14
C ILE A 437 16.77 8.81 5.13
N GLY A 438 15.64 8.22 4.77
CA GLY A 438 14.54 7.94 5.69
C GLY A 438 14.65 6.52 6.22
N GLY A 439 14.27 6.31 7.47
CA GLY A 439 14.28 5.01 8.14
C GLY A 439 13.67 5.12 9.53
N MET A 440 14.03 4.20 10.43
CA MET A 440 13.64 4.29 11.84
C MET A 440 14.84 4.73 12.68
N ALA A 441 14.59 5.56 13.68
CA ALA A 441 15.58 5.84 14.72
C ALA A 441 14.92 5.87 16.10
N THR A 442 15.71 5.84 17.16
CA THR A 442 15.16 6.09 18.50
C THR A 442 14.68 7.56 18.59
N SER A 443 13.84 7.93 19.56
CA SER A 443 13.48 9.35 19.80
C SER A 443 14.64 10.25 20.29
N GLY A 444 15.83 9.67 20.37
CA GLY A 444 17.10 10.33 20.70
C GLY A 444 18.16 9.32 21.14
N PRO A 445 19.45 9.71 21.22
CA PRO A 445 20.50 8.84 21.75
C PRO A 445 20.22 8.44 23.21
N GLY A 446 20.27 7.14 23.48
CA GLY A 446 19.96 6.57 24.81
C GLY A 446 18.46 6.38 25.09
N LYS A 447 17.60 6.54 24.08
CA LYS A 447 16.17 6.17 24.10
C LYS A 447 15.96 4.77 23.52
N THR A 448 14.77 4.21 23.71
CA THR A 448 14.41 2.83 23.30
C THR A 448 13.14 2.75 22.46
N ASP A 449 12.33 3.81 22.48
CA ASP A 449 11.19 4.05 21.60
C ASP A 449 11.67 4.50 20.22
N PHE A 450 11.06 3.92 19.17
CA PHE A 450 11.43 4.15 17.77
C PHE A 450 10.39 5.03 17.05
N GLU A 451 10.88 5.98 16.25
CA GLU A 451 10.07 6.87 15.41
C GLU A 451 10.62 6.91 13.96
N PRO A 452 9.78 7.22 12.96
CA PRO A 452 10.23 7.53 11.61
C PRO A 452 11.15 8.74 11.63
N HIS A 453 12.36 8.58 11.09
CA HIS A 453 13.43 9.57 11.20
C HIS A 453 14.13 9.81 9.86
N MET A 454 14.83 10.94 9.76
CA MET A 454 15.56 11.33 8.55
C MET A 454 16.95 11.90 8.88
N TRP A 455 17.97 11.35 8.23
CA TRP A 455 19.37 11.77 8.32
C TRP A 455 19.99 11.89 6.92
N ASN A 456 21.30 12.06 6.82
CA ASN A 456 21.99 12.21 5.54
C ASN A 456 23.19 11.27 5.37
N ARG A 457 23.56 11.02 4.12
CA ARG A 457 24.90 10.53 3.75
C ARG A 457 25.54 11.44 2.72
N SER A 458 26.85 11.65 2.84
CA SER A 458 27.65 12.54 1.97
C SER A 458 28.88 11.82 1.43
N LYS A 459 29.17 12.00 0.14
CA LYS A 459 30.24 11.29 -0.57
C LYS A 459 31.56 12.06 -0.48
N ILE A 460 32.57 11.42 0.13
CA ILE A 460 33.91 11.97 0.33
C ILE A 460 34.90 11.02 -0.33
N GLY A 461 35.49 11.45 -1.45
CA GLY A 461 36.19 10.53 -2.35
C GLY A 461 35.19 9.54 -2.98
N SER A 462 35.53 8.25 -2.96
CA SER A 462 34.67 7.15 -3.40
C SER A 462 33.74 6.58 -2.31
N LYS A 463 33.77 7.13 -1.08
CA LYS A 463 33.06 6.55 0.07
C LYS A 463 31.93 7.44 0.59
N TRP A 464 30.83 6.82 0.98
CA TRP A 464 29.71 7.46 1.67
C TRP A 464 29.97 7.56 3.18
N TYR A 465 29.63 8.71 3.75
CA TYR A 465 29.73 8.97 5.19
C TYR A 465 28.42 9.53 5.73
N TYR A 466 27.88 8.90 6.77
CA TYR A 466 26.59 9.21 7.38
C TYR A 466 26.72 10.36 8.40
N THR A 467 25.70 11.21 8.45
CA THR A 467 25.60 12.36 9.37
C THR A 467 24.14 12.58 9.77
N ASP A 468 23.90 12.66 11.08
CA ASP A 468 22.63 13.06 11.66
C ASP A 468 22.83 14.40 12.39
N VAL A 469 22.48 15.49 11.70
CA VAL A 469 22.60 16.84 12.24
C VAL A 469 21.58 17.12 13.35
N THR A 470 20.45 16.40 13.38
CA THR A 470 19.40 16.51 14.39
C THR A 470 19.89 15.96 15.73
N TYR A 471 20.45 14.75 15.73
CA TYR A 471 21.08 14.18 16.91
C TYR A 471 22.33 14.95 17.35
N ASN A 472 23.09 15.52 16.41
CA ASN A 472 24.21 16.39 16.77
C ASN A 472 23.75 17.70 17.44
N GLU A 473 22.58 18.23 17.06
CA GLU A 473 21.95 19.38 17.73
C GLU A 473 21.43 19.01 19.12
N GLY A 474 20.53 18.04 19.21
CA GLY A 474 19.89 17.64 20.46
C GLY A 474 20.85 17.11 21.54
N THR A 475 22.04 16.60 21.15
CA THR A 475 23.09 16.23 22.12
C THR A 475 24.13 17.32 22.38
N GLY A 476 24.18 18.38 21.57
CA GLY A 476 25.28 19.35 21.55
C GLY A 476 26.65 18.76 21.18
N THR A 477 26.71 17.54 20.61
CA THR A 477 27.96 16.83 20.28
C THR A 477 28.01 16.41 18.82
N ASN A 478 29.21 16.22 18.26
CA ASN A 478 29.38 15.70 16.89
C ASN A 478 29.43 14.16 16.84
N LYS A 479 28.68 13.46 17.70
CA LYS A 479 28.72 11.98 17.83
C LYS A 479 28.22 11.24 16.59
N PHE A 480 27.44 11.91 15.73
CA PHE A 480 26.82 11.38 14.52
C PHE A 480 27.25 12.21 13.30
N LEU A 481 28.55 12.46 13.14
CA LEU A 481 29.11 13.29 12.07
C LEU A 481 30.18 12.52 11.28
N LEU A 482 29.97 12.38 9.97
CA LEU A 482 30.90 11.75 9.03
C LEU A 482 31.34 10.33 9.45
N LEU A 483 30.39 9.50 9.86
CA LEU A 483 30.64 8.10 10.24
C LEU A 483 30.61 7.17 9.03
N SER A 484 31.35 6.07 9.09
CA SER A 484 31.12 4.95 8.16
C SER A 484 29.76 4.32 8.44
N GLU A 485 29.18 3.62 7.47
CA GLU A 485 27.92 2.88 7.61
C GLU A 485 27.91 1.98 8.86
N LYS A 486 28.89 1.07 8.95
CA LYS A 486 29.11 0.19 10.11
C LYS A 486 29.23 0.95 11.43
N SER A 487 29.85 2.14 11.42
CA SER A 487 30.03 2.97 12.63
C SER A 487 28.79 3.81 12.99
N PHE A 488 27.88 4.04 12.04
CA PHE A 488 26.64 4.79 12.23
C PHE A 488 25.56 3.86 12.78
N TYR A 489 25.18 2.84 11.99
CA TYR A 489 24.18 1.84 12.37
C TYR A 489 24.64 0.97 13.55
N GLY A 490 25.95 0.68 13.66
CA GLY A 490 26.52 -0.05 14.80
C GLY A 490 26.43 0.66 16.16
N LYS A 491 25.82 1.86 16.23
CA LYS A 491 25.45 2.50 17.49
C LYS A 491 24.10 2.02 18.06
N GLY A 492 23.28 1.33 17.26
CA GLY A 492 21.97 0.83 17.68
C GLY A 492 20.87 1.88 17.82
N TYR A 493 21.02 3.06 17.19
CA TYR A 493 20.02 4.13 17.24
C TYR A 493 19.30 4.41 15.90
N HIS A 494 19.77 3.82 14.80
CA HIS A 494 19.29 4.05 13.43
C HIS A 494 19.15 2.71 12.71
N TYR A 495 18.13 2.56 11.88
CA TYR A 495 17.76 1.35 11.14
C TYR A 495 17.20 1.72 9.76
#